data_AF-A0A0P7BY89-F1
#
_entry.id   AF-A0A0P7BY89-F1
#
_cell.length_a   1.000
_cell.length_b   1.000
_cell.length_c   1.000
_cell.angle_alpha   90.00
_cell.angle_beta   90.00
_cell.angle_gamma   90.00
#
_symmetry.space_group_name_H-M   'P 1'
#
loop_
_entity.id
_entity.type
_entity.pdbx_description
1 polymer ?
#
loop_
_entity_poly.entity_id
_entity_poly.type
_entity_poly.pdbx_seq_one_letter_code
_entity_poly.pdbx_strand_id
1 'polypeptide(L)'
;MALPLDFTYSEERAFREITFQWAIAWDKKEPAVLESIAAPEIIVDLRALVPGATVETMTGKALAERTFAAYHLGDPQLKTQHMLGMVAFKRITEFEATGDWQCRTLHTRNLDDGTANEWDSCGYMEFRMNPAQLPLHLQLTHLRDVLGTNKTLLEVLNRAATLNLPNWYLAAGALSQTIWNKASSLPADTGINDYDLVYFDDSDLSYEAEDVHIQAGKKLFGDLSADVEIRNQARVHLWYEKKHGVPCPAHESVEAGIDSWISTSAILGVRLEEDGSWSVYAPRGLSDFFNMVVKPNVAVGTREVYEKKTRRWKAIWPQLKIETWPVTLSGEAFE
;
A
#
# COMPACT_ATOMS: atom_id res chain seq x y z
N MET A 1 -16.49 -22.92 25.47
CA MET A 1 -16.86 -21.54 25.12
C MET A 1 -16.59 -21.42 23.63
N ALA A 2 -17.63 -21.29 22.79
CA ALA A 2 -17.43 -21.15 21.34
C ALA A 2 -16.60 -19.88 21.12
N LEU A 3 -15.55 -19.96 20.29
CA LEU A 3 -14.86 -18.76 19.81
C LEU A 3 -15.94 -17.83 19.22
N PRO A 4 -15.93 -16.52 19.52
CA PRO A 4 -16.83 -15.61 18.82
C PRO A 4 -16.63 -15.79 17.33
N LEU A 5 -17.72 -15.96 16.57
CA LEU A 5 -17.65 -16.06 15.11
C LEU A 5 -16.93 -14.83 14.58
N ASP A 6 -16.02 -15.02 13.62
CA ASP A 6 -15.30 -13.91 12.96
C ASP A 6 -16.27 -12.89 12.35
N PHE A 7 -17.51 -13.29 12.06
CA PHE A 7 -18.59 -12.43 11.57
C PHE A 7 -19.86 -12.57 12.40
N THR A 8 -20.59 -11.47 12.54
CA THR A 8 -21.96 -11.49 13.00
C THR A 8 -22.86 -12.14 11.94
N TYR A 9 -23.99 -12.70 12.37
CA TYR A 9 -25.00 -13.22 11.45
C TYR A 9 -25.49 -12.18 10.43
N SER A 10 -25.55 -10.91 10.83
CA SER A 10 -25.98 -9.82 9.95
C SER A 10 -24.96 -9.56 8.84
N GLU A 11 -23.67 -9.62 9.14
CA GLU A 11 -22.60 -9.47 8.15
C GLU A 11 -22.60 -10.64 7.17
N GLU A 12 -22.65 -11.88 7.65
CA GLU A 12 -22.74 -13.05 6.78
C GLU A 12 -23.98 -13.02 5.87
N ARG A 13 -25.12 -12.58 6.41
CA ARG A 13 -26.34 -12.40 5.61
C ARG A 13 -26.13 -11.35 4.53
N ALA A 14 -25.50 -10.22 4.84
CA ALA A 14 -25.22 -9.16 3.88
C ALA A 14 -24.27 -9.63 2.76
N PHE A 15 -23.21 -10.39 3.11
CA PHE A 15 -22.31 -10.95 2.11
C PHE A 15 -23.03 -11.92 1.18
N ARG A 16 -23.86 -12.80 1.73
CA ARG A 16 -24.68 -13.73 0.95
C ARG A 16 -25.63 -12.99 0.01
N GLU A 17 -26.29 -11.95 0.49
CA GLU A 17 -27.18 -11.12 -0.33
C GLU A 17 -26.43 -10.46 -1.49
N ILE A 18 -25.29 -9.80 -1.22
CA ILE A 18 -24.46 -9.17 -2.26
C ILE A 18 -24.03 -10.20 -3.32
N THR A 19 -23.59 -11.39 -2.89
CA THR A 19 -23.15 -12.43 -3.84
C THR A 19 -24.29 -13.05 -4.64
N PHE A 20 -25.48 -13.14 -4.04
CA PHE A 20 -26.70 -13.52 -4.75
C PHE A 20 -27.07 -12.48 -5.81
N GLN A 21 -27.08 -11.19 -5.45
CA GLN A 21 -27.35 -10.11 -6.39
C GLN A 21 -26.32 -10.05 -7.51
N TRP A 22 -25.05 -10.32 -7.21
CA TRP A 22 -24.00 -10.43 -8.23
C TRP A 22 -24.31 -11.54 -9.24
N ALA A 23 -24.63 -12.76 -8.77
CA ALA A 23 -24.96 -13.88 -9.65
C ALA A 23 -26.22 -13.60 -10.49
N ILE A 24 -27.27 -13.05 -9.87
CA ILE A 24 -28.51 -12.68 -10.56
C ILE A 24 -28.27 -11.59 -11.61
N ALA A 25 -27.46 -10.58 -11.30
CA ALA A 25 -27.14 -9.53 -12.25
C ALA A 25 -26.48 -10.10 -13.51
N TRP A 26 -25.57 -11.07 -13.34
CA TRP A 26 -24.88 -11.73 -14.44
C TRP A 26 -25.83 -12.58 -15.28
N ASP A 27 -26.65 -13.41 -14.62
CA ASP A 27 -27.56 -14.34 -15.29
C ASP A 27 -28.71 -13.63 -16.03
N LYS A 28 -29.23 -12.56 -15.42
CA LYS A 28 -30.31 -11.76 -16.01
C LYS A 28 -29.83 -10.60 -16.89
N LYS A 29 -28.52 -10.35 -16.94
CA LYS A 29 -27.89 -9.26 -17.69
C LYS A 29 -28.42 -7.89 -17.22
N GLU A 30 -28.45 -7.68 -15.90
CA GLU A 30 -28.97 -6.48 -15.25
C GLU A 30 -27.82 -5.56 -14.78
N PRO A 31 -27.32 -4.63 -15.62
CA PRO A 31 -26.19 -3.76 -15.28
C PRO A 31 -26.45 -2.89 -14.04
N ALA A 32 -27.67 -2.39 -13.89
CA ALA A 32 -28.05 -1.56 -12.74
C ALA A 32 -27.93 -2.31 -11.39
N VAL A 33 -28.22 -3.62 -11.37
CA VAL A 33 -28.06 -4.44 -10.16
C VAL A 33 -26.59 -4.60 -9.84
N LEU A 34 -25.75 -4.94 -10.84
CA LEU A 34 -24.31 -5.08 -10.67
C LEU A 34 -23.67 -3.76 -10.19
N GLU A 35 -24.08 -2.63 -10.75
CA GLU A 35 -23.63 -1.29 -10.34
C GLU A 35 -24.06 -0.95 -8.90
N SER A 36 -25.27 -1.34 -8.48
CA SER A 36 -25.79 -1.01 -7.15
C SER A 36 -25.06 -1.70 -5.99
N ILE A 37 -24.45 -2.86 -6.25
CA ILE A 37 -23.71 -3.65 -5.27
C ILE A 37 -22.20 -3.45 -5.37
N ALA A 38 -21.74 -2.70 -6.36
CA ALA A 38 -20.33 -2.47 -6.62
C ALA A 38 -19.71 -1.54 -5.57
N ALA A 39 -18.48 -1.86 -5.16
CA ALA A 39 -17.62 -0.88 -4.54
C ALA A 39 -17.27 0.25 -5.55
N PRO A 40 -16.88 1.45 -5.09
CA PRO A 40 -16.46 2.53 -5.97
C PRO A 40 -15.34 2.14 -6.94
N GLU A 41 -14.44 1.26 -6.47
CA GLU A 41 -13.39 0.64 -7.27
C GLU A 41 -13.47 -0.89 -7.13
N ILE A 42 -13.44 -1.59 -8.27
CA ILE A 42 -13.41 -3.04 -8.37
C ILE A 42 -12.05 -3.46 -8.94
N ILE A 43 -11.40 -4.40 -8.27
CA ILE A 43 -10.20 -5.07 -8.77
C ILE A 43 -10.61 -6.32 -9.53
N VAL A 44 -10.12 -6.47 -10.76
CA VAL A 44 -10.33 -7.67 -11.57
C VAL A 44 -8.98 -8.30 -11.87
N ASP A 45 -8.79 -9.52 -11.39
CA ASP A 45 -7.58 -10.32 -11.60
C ASP A 45 -7.90 -11.60 -12.39
N LEU A 46 -7.62 -11.57 -13.69
CA LEU A 46 -7.83 -12.71 -14.58
C LEU A 46 -6.53 -13.45 -14.91
N ARG A 47 -5.42 -13.18 -14.21
CA ARG A 47 -4.10 -13.75 -14.54
C ARG A 47 -4.07 -15.27 -14.49
N ALA A 48 -4.90 -15.87 -13.64
CA ALA A 48 -5.04 -17.32 -13.54
C ALA A 48 -5.83 -17.94 -14.70
N LEU A 49 -6.63 -17.15 -15.43
CA LEU A 49 -7.54 -17.61 -16.46
C LEU A 49 -7.09 -17.23 -17.88
N VAL A 50 -6.46 -16.07 -18.04
CA VAL A 50 -6.09 -15.49 -19.32
C VAL A 50 -4.58 -15.22 -19.36
N PRO A 51 -3.80 -16.00 -20.14
CA PRO A 51 -2.38 -15.76 -20.31
C PRO A 51 -2.10 -14.34 -20.79
N GLY A 52 -1.23 -13.62 -20.07
CA GLY A 52 -0.88 -12.24 -20.39
C GLY A 52 -1.85 -11.17 -19.87
N ALA A 53 -2.91 -11.54 -19.15
CA ALA A 53 -3.76 -10.56 -18.47
C ALA A 53 -2.99 -9.81 -17.38
N THR A 54 -3.42 -8.58 -17.09
CA THR A 54 -2.94 -7.77 -15.98
C THR A 54 -4.04 -7.60 -14.94
N VAL A 55 -3.67 -7.18 -13.73
CA VAL A 55 -4.67 -6.76 -12.73
C VAL A 55 -5.21 -5.40 -13.16
N GLU A 56 -6.53 -5.31 -13.27
CA GLU A 56 -7.23 -4.09 -13.65
C GLU A 56 -8.02 -3.52 -12.47
N THR A 57 -8.19 -2.21 -12.44
CA THR A 57 -9.08 -1.51 -11.50
C THR A 57 -10.07 -0.69 -12.30
N MET A 58 -11.36 -0.80 -11.97
CA MET A 58 -12.43 -0.13 -12.70
C MET A 58 -13.63 0.17 -11.82
N THR A 59 -14.49 1.08 -12.26
CA THR A 59 -15.77 1.36 -11.59
C THR A 59 -16.77 0.23 -11.82
N GLY A 60 -17.79 0.14 -10.97
CA GLY A 60 -18.92 -0.78 -11.19
C GLY A 60 -19.58 -0.61 -12.55
N LYS A 61 -19.72 0.64 -13.01
CA LYS A 61 -20.24 0.96 -14.34
C LYS A 61 -19.36 0.42 -15.47
N ALA A 62 -18.05 0.66 -15.40
CA ALA A 62 -17.12 0.15 -16.41
C ALA A 62 -17.09 -1.39 -16.42
N LEU A 63 -17.20 -2.03 -15.26
CA LEU A 63 -17.34 -3.48 -15.18
C LEU A 63 -18.64 -3.94 -15.84
N ALA A 64 -19.77 -3.31 -15.56
CA ALA A 64 -21.07 -3.67 -16.13
C ALA A 64 -21.09 -3.50 -17.66
N GLU A 65 -20.60 -2.38 -18.18
CA GLU A 65 -20.46 -2.13 -19.63
C GLU A 65 -19.61 -3.21 -20.31
N ARG A 66 -18.49 -3.60 -19.68
CA ARG A 66 -17.63 -4.67 -20.20
C ARG A 66 -18.30 -6.04 -20.13
N THR A 67 -18.83 -6.42 -18.98
CA THR A 67 -19.42 -7.74 -18.72
C THR A 67 -20.63 -8.00 -19.62
N PHE A 68 -21.49 -6.99 -19.79
CA PHE A 68 -22.73 -7.09 -20.57
C PHE A 68 -22.60 -6.59 -22.00
N ALA A 69 -21.38 -6.43 -22.52
CA ALA A 69 -21.16 -6.20 -23.94
C ALA A 69 -21.67 -7.41 -24.77
N ALA A 70 -22.12 -7.15 -26.01
CA ALA A 70 -22.71 -8.17 -26.88
C ALA A 70 -21.76 -9.34 -27.22
N TYR A 71 -20.44 -9.14 -27.12
CA TYR A 71 -19.42 -10.17 -27.33
C TYR A 71 -19.05 -10.93 -26.04
N HIS A 72 -19.69 -10.60 -24.91
CA HIS A 72 -19.57 -11.26 -23.60
C HIS A 72 -20.95 -11.79 -23.15
N LEU A 73 -21.38 -11.48 -21.92
CA LEU A 73 -22.66 -11.96 -21.37
C LEU A 73 -23.88 -11.25 -21.96
N GLY A 74 -23.69 -10.12 -22.64
CA GLY A 74 -24.76 -9.36 -23.28
C GLY A 74 -25.34 -10.00 -24.54
N ASP A 75 -24.72 -11.07 -25.04
CA ASP A 75 -25.22 -11.81 -26.19
C ASP A 75 -26.65 -12.34 -25.92
N PRO A 76 -27.67 -11.96 -26.71
CA PRO A 76 -29.04 -12.39 -26.49
C PRO A 76 -29.25 -13.89 -26.70
N GLN A 77 -28.33 -14.57 -27.41
CA GLN A 77 -28.36 -16.01 -27.62
C GLN A 77 -27.74 -16.79 -26.45
N LEU A 78 -27.03 -16.11 -25.54
CA LEU A 78 -26.33 -16.72 -24.43
C LEU A 78 -27.16 -16.65 -23.14
N LYS A 79 -27.41 -17.82 -22.55
CA LYS A 79 -27.94 -17.98 -21.19
C LYS A 79 -26.82 -18.46 -20.28
N THR A 80 -26.81 -17.96 -19.05
CA THR A 80 -25.87 -18.38 -18.03
C THR A 80 -26.59 -18.68 -16.72
N GLN A 81 -25.95 -19.51 -15.89
CA GLN A 81 -26.30 -19.66 -14.49
C GLN A 81 -25.01 -19.66 -13.66
N HIS A 82 -24.79 -18.62 -12.86
CA HIS A 82 -23.64 -18.49 -11.96
C HIS A 82 -23.99 -19.07 -10.59
N MET A 83 -23.87 -20.40 -10.47
CA MET A 83 -24.20 -21.10 -9.24
C MET A 83 -23.05 -21.00 -8.23
N LEU A 84 -23.24 -20.16 -7.23
CA LEU A 84 -22.36 -20.05 -6.08
C LEU A 84 -22.75 -21.09 -5.01
N GLY A 85 -21.84 -22.01 -4.73
CA GLY A 85 -21.98 -23.10 -3.76
C GLY A 85 -21.54 -22.70 -2.35
N MET A 86 -20.83 -23.60 -1.68
CA MET A 86 -20.30 -23.30 -0.35
C MET A 86 -19.30 -22.14 -0.41
N VAL A 87 -19.32 -21.31 0.64
CA VAL A 87 -18.41 -20.18 0.81
C VAL A 87 -17.67 -20.28 2.13
N ALA A 88 -16.36 -20.01 2.11
CA ALA A 88 -15.58 -19.74 3.29
C ALA A 88 -15.31 -18.23 3.38
N PHE A 89 -15.89 -17.56 4.38
CA PHE A 89 -15.58 -16.16 4.65
C PHE A 89 -14.39 -16.03 5.58
N LYS A 90 -13.54 -15.03 5.35
CA LYS A 90 -12.45 -14.67 6.24
C LYS A 90 -12.44 -13.17 6.45
N ARG A 91 -12.44 -12.73 7.71
CA ARG A 91 -12.27 -11.31 8.04
C ARG A 91 -10.82 -10.90 7.78
N ILE A 92 -10.66 -9.79 7.07
CA ILE A 92 -9.36 -9.15 6.86
C ILE A 92 -9.26 -7.92 7.77
N THR A 93 -10.30 -7.09 7.80
CA THR A 93 -10.43 -5.93 8.69
C THR A 93 -11.88 -5.78 9.17
N GLU A 94 -12.19 -4.77 9.97
CA GLU A 94 -13.58 -4.48 10.35
C GLU A 94 -14.47 -4.10 9.15
N PHE A 95 -13.88 -3.65 8.03
CA PHE A 95 -14.57 -3.25 6.80
C PHE A 95 -14.28 -4.15 5.59
N GLU A 96 -13.47 -5.20 5.77
CA GLU A 96 -13.03 -6.07 4.69
C GLU A 96 -13.16 -7.55 5.05
N ALA A 97 -13.74 -8.30 4.13
CA ALA A 97 -13.83 -9.74 4.16
C ALA A 97 -13.48 -10.31 2.78
N THR A 98 -12.84 -11.48 2.77
CA THR A 98 -12.80 -12.32 1.57
C THR A 98 -13.86 -13.39 1.70
N GLY A 99 -14.47 -13.76 0.58
CA GLY A 99 -15.22 -15.01 0.46
C GLY A 99 -14.57 -15.87 -0.60
N ASP A 100 -14.47 -17.16 -0.32
CA ASP A 100 -13.98 -18.16 -1.27
C ASP A 100 -15.14 -19.08 -1.64
N TRP A 101 -15.70 -18.88 -2.84
CA TRP A 101 -16.87 -19.61 -3.32
C TRP A 101 -16.46 -20.80 -4.18
N GLN A 102 -17.07 -21.95 -3.91
CA GLN A 102 -17.25 -22.95 -4.96
C GLN A 102 -18.15 -22.35 -6.04
N CYS A 103 -17.66 -22.20 -7.26
CA CYS A 103 -18.44 -21.66 -8.37
C CYS A 103 -18.61 -22.70 -9.46
N ARG A 104 -19.85 -22.89 -9.93
CA ARG A 104 -20.18 -23.62 -11.14
C ARG A 104 -21.00 -22.73 -12.06
N THR A 105 -20.47 -22.44 -13.23
CA THR A 105 -21.11 -21.59 -14.23
C THR A 105 -21.55 -22.41 -15.41
N LEU A 106 -22.87 -22.58 -15.58
CA LEU A 106 -23.44 -23.20 -16.77
C LEU A 106 -23.68 -22.14 -17.83
N HIS A 107 -23.35 -22.47 -19.08
CA HIS A 107 -23.62 -21.63 -20.23
C HIS A 107 -24.38 -22.43 -21.28
N THR A 108 -25.39 -21.81 -21.87
CA THR A 108 -26.12 -22.36 -23.01
C THR A 108 -26.22 -21.30 -24.09
N ARG A 109 -25.74 -21.60 -25.29
CA ARG A 109 -25.87 -20.72 -26.46
C ARG A 109 -26.81 -21.35 -27.48
N ASN A 110 -27.89 -20.65 -27.82
CA ASN A 110 -28.77 -21.04 -28.91
C ASN A 110 -28.16 -20.64 -30.25
N LEU A 111 -28.18 -21.54 -31.22
CA LEU A 111 -27.69 -21.29 -32.58
C LEU A 111 -28.86 -21.00 -33.52
N ASP A 112 -28.56 -20.35 -34.65
CA ASP A 112 -29.57 -19.94 -35.64
C ASP A 112 -30.30 -21.14 -36.30
N ASP A 113 -29.70 -22.33 -36.24
CA ASP A 113 -30.28 -23.59 -36.74
C ASP A 113 -31.26 -24.24 -35.75
N GLY A 114 -31.50 -23.62 -34.59
CA GLY A 114 -32.40 -24.12 -33.54
C GLY A 114 -31.77 -25.11 -32.57
N THR A 115 -30.47 -25.43 -32.72
CA THR A 115 -29.72 -26.25 -31.76
C THR A 115 -29.12 -25.40 -30.63
N ALA A 116 -28.62 -26.04 -29.56
CA ALA A 116 -28.00 -25.36 -28.44
C ALA A 116 -26.68 -26.04 -28.03
N ASN A 117 -25.65 -25.22 -27.78
CA ASN A 117 -24.38 -25.66 -27.21
C ASN A 117 -24.38 -25.38 -25.71
N GLU A 118 -23.88 -26.34 -24.91
CA GLU A 118 -23.79 -26.24 -23.46
C GLU A 118 -22.36 -26.52 -22.98
N TRP A 119 -21.88 -25.73 -22.01
CA TRP A 119 -20.60 -25.96 -21.35
C TRP A 119 -20.61 -25.43 -19.92
N ASP A 120 -19.76 -26.01 -19.07
CA ASP A 120 -19.54 -25.52 -17.71
C ASP A 120 -18.11 -24.99 -17.49
N SER A 121 -17.98 -24.11 -16.51
CA SER A 121 -16.68 -23.66 -15.99
C SER A 121 -16.70 -23.58 -14.46
N CYS A 122 -15.52 -23.75 -13.86
CA CYS A 122 -15.31 -23.69 -12.41
C CYS A 122 -14.19 -22.68 -12.11
N GLY A 123 -14.30 -21.88 -11.06
CA GLY A 123 -13.29 -20.89 -10.68
C GLY A 123 -13.46 -20.38 -9.24
N TYR A 124 -12.42 -19.70 -8.74
CA TYR A 124 -12.37 -19.04 -7.42
C TYR A 124 -12.31 -17.52 -7.62
N MET A 125 -13.08 -16.73 -6.85
CA MET A 125 -13.06 -15.26 -6.90
C MET A 125 -12.43 -14.68 -5.62
N GLU A 126 -11.40 -13.84 -5.75
CA GLU A 126 -10.75 -13.14 -4.63
C GLU A 126 -11.01 -11.62 -4.74
N PHE A 127 -11.67 -11.03 -3.74
CA PHE A 127 -11.78 -9.57 -3.62
C PHE A 127 -10.61 -9.05 -2.76
N ARG A 128 -9.83 -8.09 -3.29
CA ARG A 128 -8.76 -7.41 -2.53
C ARG A 128 -9.11 -5.94 -2.35
N MET A 129 -9.07 -5.44 -1.12
CA MET A 129 -9.17 -4.01 -0.84
C MET A 129 -7.91 -3.27 -1.30
N ASN A 130 -8.07 -2.01 -1.70
CA ASN A 130 -6.95 -1.08 -1.88
C ASN A 130 -6.76 -0.25 -0.59
N PRO A 131 -5.72 -0.49 0.22
CA PRO A 131 -5.50 0.26 1.46
C PRO A 131 -5.32 1.76 1.24
N ALA A 132 -4.95 2.19 0.03
CA ALA A 132 -4.80 3.60 -0.32
C ALA A 132 -6.09 4.41 -0.29
N GLN A 133 -7.26 3.76 -0.35
CA GLN A 133 -8.57 4.40 -0.41
C GLN A 133 -9.39 4.23 0.88
N LEU A 134 -8.80 3.62 1.89
CA LEU A 134 -9.41 3.52 3.20
C LEU A 134 -9.61 4.91 3.82
N PRO A 135 -10.64 5.13 4.65
CA PRO A 135 -10.65 6.22 5.62
C PRO A 135 -9.33 6.30 6.40
N LEU A 136 -8.84 7.53 6.66
CA LEU A 136 -7.49 7.74 7.21
C LEU A 136 -7.21 6.95 8.49
N HIS A 137 -8.16 6.88 9.43
CA HIS A 137 -7.97 6.12 10.68
C HIS A 137 -7.73 4.62 10.42
N LEU A 138 -8.28 4.07 9.34
CA LEU A 138 -8.06 2.67 8.93
C LEU A 138 -6.77 2.50 8.13
N GLN A 139 -6.36 3.53 7.39
CA GLN A 139 -5.00 3.56 6.82
C GLN A 139 -3.95 3.48 7.92
N LEU A 140 -4.17 4.16 9.05
CA LEU A 140 -3.27 4.10 10.21
C LEU A 140 -3.28 2.72 10.88
N THR A 141 -4.46 2.10 11.07
CA THR A 141 -4.55 0.71 11.55
C THR A 141 -3.82 -0.25 10.62
N HIS A 142 -4.09 -0.16 9.31
CA HIS A 142 -3.43 -1.00 8.32
C HIS A 142 -1.92 -0.77 8.27
N LEU A 143 -1.47 0.48 8.35
CA LEU A 143 -0.04 0.81 8.42
C LEU A 143 0.61 0.10 9.62
N ARG A 144 0.00 0.19 10.80
CA ARG A 144 0.51 -0.48 12.01
C ARG A 144 0.58 -1.99 11.82
N ASP A 145 -0.45 -2.61 11.24
CA ASP A 145 -0.47 -4.06 10.99
C ASP A 145 0.63 -4.48 10.02
N VAL A 146 0.84 -3.70 8.95
CA VAL A 146 1.87 -3.95 7.94
C VAL A 146 3.26 -3.80 8.54
N LEU A 147 3.53 -2.68 9.23
CA LEU A 147 4.81 -2.44 9.87
C LEU A 147 5.09 -3.45 10.99
N GLY A 148 4.04 -3.93 11.67
CA GLY A 148 4.13 -4.97 12.69
C GLY A 148 4.59 -6.33 12.17
N THR A 149 4.55 -6.57 10.85
CA THR A 149 5.14 -7.78 10.25
C THR A 149 6.67 -7.77 10.24
N ASN A 150 7.29 -6.58 10.33
CA ASN A 150 8.74 -6.42 10.43
C ASN A 150 9.15 -6.40 11.91
N LYS A 151 9.59 -7.55 12.42
CA LYS A 151 10.01 -7.71 13.82
C LYS A 151 11.20 -6.82 14.18
N THR A 152 12.13 -6.63 13.25
CA THR A 152 13.30 -5.76 13.46
C THR A 152 12.87 -4.31 13.61
N LEU A 153 11.96 -3.83 12.77
CA LEU A 153 11.37 -2.48 12.88
C LEU A 153 10.71 -2.28 14.24
N LEU A 154 9.89 -3.24 14.69
CA LEU A 154 9.23 -3.16 15.99
C LEU A 154 10.24 -3.12 17.14
N GLU A 155 11.30 -3.91 17.07
CA GLU A 155 12.34 -3.94 18.09
C GLU A 155 13.10 -2.61 18.14
N VAL A 156 13.44 -2.04 16.98
CA VAL A 156 14.06 -0.71 16.88
C VAL A 156 13.13 0.34 17.49
N LEU A 157 11.84 0.31 17.17
CA LEU A 157 10.86 1.28 17.66
C LEU A 157 10.69 1.21 19.18
N ASN A 158 10.54 0.00 19.74
CA ASN A 158 10.39 -0.23 21.17
C ASN A 158 11.62 0.21 21.96
N ARG A 159 12.82 -0.10 21.45
CA ARG A 159 14.07 0.29 22.11
C ARG A 159 14.35 1.79 21.96
N ALA A 160 14.06 2.39 20.80
CA ALA A 160 14.21 3.82 20.57
C ALA A 160 13.43 4.66 21.60
N ALA A 161 12.25 4.21 22.01
CA ALA A 161 11.47 4.86 23.06
C ALA A 161 12.22 4.98 24.40
N THR A 162 13.21 4.12 24.68
CA THR A 162 14.02 4.16 25.90
C THR A 162 15.22 5.11 25.83
N LEU A 163 15.55 5.64 24.64
CA LEU A 163 16.65 6.58 24.46
C LEU A 163 16.32 8.01 24.92
N ASN A 164 15.04 8.29 25.20
CA ASN A 164 14.54 9.61 25.61
C ASN A 164 15.01 10.73 24.67
N LEU A 165 15.04 10.45 23.36
CA LEU A 165 15.35 11.46 22.34
C LEU A 165 14.23 12.50 22.29
N PRO A 166 14.54 13.81 22.21
CA PRO A 166 13.51 14.83 22.06
C PRO A 166 12.90 14.77 20.65
N ASN A 167 11.57 14.74 20.56
CA ASN A 167 10.79 14.77 19.32
C ASN A 167 11.38 13.87 18.21
N TRP A 168 11.34 12.55 18.41
CA TRP A 168 11.97 11.57 17.52
C TRP A 168 10.97 10.84 16.63
N TYR A 169 11.46 10.29 15.52
CA TYR A 169 10.76 9.34 14.67
C TYR A 169 11.71 8.27 14.15
N LEU A 170 11.24 7.02 14.10
CA LEU A 170 11.75 6.04 13.14
C LEU A 170 11.11 6.35 11.80
N ALA A 171 11.89 6.51 10.74
CA ALA A 171 11.37 7.14 9.53
C ALA A 171 12.00 6.60 8.24
N ALA A 172 11.68 7.23 7.11
CA ALA A 172 12.29 6.99 5.81
C ALA A 172 12.09 5.56 5.26
N GLY A 173 13.19 4.98 4.77
CA GLY A 173 13.18 3.87 3.84
C GLY A 173 12.71 2.57 4.46
N ALA A 174 13.01 2.32 5.74
CA ALA A 174 12.61 1.08 6.41
C ALA A 174 11.08 0.94 6.46
N LEU A 175 10.36 2.05 6.67
CA LEU A 175 8.90 2.06 6.73
C LEU A 175 8.29 1.77 5.37
N SER A 176 8.66 2.53 4.34
CA SER A 176 8.10 2.36 2.99
C SER A 176 8.45 1.03 2.37
N GLN A 177 9.69 0.55 2.56
CA GLN A 177 10.13 -0.74 2.04
C GLN A 177 9.42 -1.89 2.75
N THR A 178 9.11 -1.79 4.05
CA THR A 178 8.28 -2.78 4.75
C THR A 178 6.87 -2.85 4.14
N ILE A 179 6.27 -1.69 3.81
CA ILE A 179 4.96 -1.63 3.14
C ILE A 179 5.03 -2.30 1.76
N TRP A 180 6.07 -1.99 0.98
CA TRP A 180 6.27 -2.60 -0.34
C TRP A 180 6.53 -4.09 -0.27
N ASN A 181 7.28 -4.57 0.72
CA ASN A 181 7.51 -5.99 0.96
C ASN A 181 6.19 -6.73 1.20
N LYS A 182 5.32 -6.18 2.04
CA LYS A 182 3.98 -6.74 2.27
C LYS A 182 3.14 -6.76 0.99
N ALA A 183 3.08 -5.66 0.25
CA ALA A 183 2.35 -5.57 -1.02
C ALA A 183 2.90 -6.53 -2.09
N SER A 184 4.18 -6.89 -1.99
CA SER A 184 4.89 -7.78 -2.93
C SER A 184 4.95 -9.23 -2.47
N SER A 185 4.39 -9.56 -1.30
CA SER A 185 4.52 -10.88 -0.66
C SER A 185 5.99 -11.32 -0.46
N LEU A 186 6.88 -10.36 -0.15
CA LEU A 186 8.28 -10.59 0.19
C LEU A 186 8.47 -10.64 1.72
N PRO A 187 9.57 -11.25 2.22
CA PRO A 187 9.97 -11.11 3.61
C PRO A 187 10.05 -9.62 4.03
N ALA A 188 9.58 -9.31 5.23
CA ALA A 188 9.34 -7.93 5.66
C ALA A 188 10.60 -7.04 5.71
N ASP A 189 11.77 -7.64 5.84
CA ASP A 189 13.10 -7.04 5.91
C ASP A 189 13.82 -6.92 4.54
N THR A 190 13.22 -7.46 3.47
CA THR A 190 13.84 -7.50 2.13
C THR A 190 14.24 -6.09 1.66
N GLY A 191 15.50 -5.92 1.27
CA GLY A 191 16.01 -4.68 0.66
C GLY A 191 16.26 -3.52 1.61
N ILE A 192 15.88 -3.65 2.89
CA ILE A 192 16.11 -2.67 3.95
C ILE A 192 17.59 -2.74 4.35
N ASN A 193 18.30 -1.64 4.16
CA ASN A 193 19.73 -1.56 4.50
C ASN A 193 19.93 -1.01 5.92
N ASP A 194 19.09 -0.08 6.32
CA ASP A 194 19.25 0.78 7.47
C ASP A 194 17.88 1.23 8.00
N TYR A 195 17.87 1.63 9.28
CA TYR A 195 16.72 2.15 10.01
C TYR A 195 17.06 3.57 10.50
N ASP A 196 16.51 4.58 9.83
CA ASP A 196 16.73 5.98 10.16
C ASP A 196 15.97 6.38 11.44
N LEU A 197 16.69 6.62 12.54
CA LEU A 197 16.15 7.15 13.79
C LEU A 197 16.51 8.64 13.92
N VAL A 198 15.56 9.50 13.61
CA VAL A 198 15.76 10.95 13.55
C VAL A 198 15.15 11.64 14.75
N TYR A 199 15.79 12.69 15.24
CA TYR A 199 15.29 13.51 16.36
C TYR A 199 15.67 14.98 16.16
N PHE A 200 15.17 15.87 17.01
CA PHE A 200 15.49 17.30 16.94
C PHE A 200 15.89 17.85 18.30
N ASP A 201 17.12 18.36 18.39
CA ASP A 201 17.64 19.09 19.54
C ASP A 201 18.55 20.22 19.08
N ASP A 202 18.12 21.46 19.27
CA ASP A 202 18.87 22.68 18.90
C ASP A 202 19.64 23.31 20.07
N SER A 203 19.59 22.69 21.26
CA SER A 203 20.26 23.21 22.46
C SER A 203 21.80 23.10 22.38
N ASP A 204 22.30 22.07 21.70
CA ASP A 204 23.71 21.86 21.40
C ASP A 204 23.84 21.21 20.02
N LEU A 205 24.41 21.95 19.06
CA LEU A 205 24.60 21.51 17.66
C LEU A 205 25.96 20.82 17.41
N SER A 206 26.82 20.67 18.43
CA SER A 206 28.14 20.02 18.33
C SER A 206 28.05 18.55 17.91
N TYR A 207 29.01 18.01 17.16
CA TYR A 207 28.96 16.58 16.82
C TYR A 207 29.02 15.70 18.07
N GLU A 208 29.74 16.16 19.10
CA GLU A 208 29.91 15.48 20.39
C GLU A 208 28.55 15.23 21.08
N ALA A 209 27.63 16.19 21.04
CA ALA A 209 26.27 16.00 21.56
C ALA A 209 25.47 14.98 20.74
N GLU A 210 25.64 14.92 19.41
CA GLU A 210 25.06 13.83 18.61
C GLU A 210 25.63 12.47 18.98
N ASP A 211 26.96 12.42 19.12
CA ASP A 211 27.70 11.18 19.31
C ASP A 211 27.31 10.49 20.63
N VAL A 212 26.96 11.25 21.68
CA VAL A 212 26.38 10.67 22.91
C VAL A 212 25.19 9.76 22.60
N HIS A 213 24.26 10.22 21.77
CA HIS A 213 23.09 9.44 21.37
C HIS A 213 23.46 8.32 20.38
N ILE A 214 24.37 8.56 19.45
CA ILE A 214 24.86 7.52 18.51
C ILE A 214 25.50 6.36 19.27
N GLN A 215 26.36 6.63 20.26
CA GLN A 215 27.02 5.60 21.06
C GLN A 215 26.04 4.87 21.99
N ALA A 216 25.04 5.57 22.54
CA ALA A 216 23.96 4.94 23.29
C ALA A 216 23.15 3.99 22.38
N GLY A 217 22.80 4.42 21.18
CA GLY A 217 22.14 3.59 20.17
C GLY A 217 22.95 2.36 19.77
N LYS A 218 24.25 2.51 19.49
CA LYS A 218 25.14 1.37 19.17
C LYS A 218 25.13 0.29 20.23
N LYS A 219 25.09 0.67 21.52
CA LYS A 219 24.98 -0.29 22.63
C LYS A 219 23.58 -0.92 22.67
N LEU A 220 22.55 -0.10 22.48
CA LEU A 220 21.16 -0.51 22.60
C LEU A 220 20.69 -1.43 21.46
N PHE A 221 21.21 -1.25 20.26
CA PHE A 221 20.83 -2.01 19.06
C PHE A 221 21.89 -3.02 18.62
N GLY A 222 23.02 -3.14 19.32
CA GLY A 222 24.21 -3.88 18.85
C GLY A 222 24.03 -5.39 18.69
N ASP A 223 22.98 -5.97 19.26
CA ASP A 223 22.55 -7.37 19.09
C ASP A 223 21.59 -7.57 17.91
N LEU A 224 21.08 -6.49 17.31
CA LEU A 224 20.22 -6.57 16.13
C LEU A 224 21.08 -6.69 14.88
N SER A 225 20.64 -7.54 13.94
CA SER A 225 21.20 -7.61 12.59
C SER A 225 20.67 -6.46 11.72
N ALA A 226 20.74 -5.23 12.23
CA ALA A 226 20.18 -4.04 11.63
C ALA A 226 21.08 -2.84 11.91
N ASP A 227 21.31 -2.01 10.89
CA ASP A 227 22.00 -0.74 11.05
C ASP A 227 20.97 0.33 11.44
N VAL A 228 21.15 0.95 12.61
CA VAL A 228 20.25 2.02 13.10
C VAL A 228 21.02 3.33 13.06
N GLU A 229 20.64 4.20 12.12
CA GLU A 229 21.29 5.49 11.93
C GLU A 229 20.60 6.56 12.78
N ILE A 230 21.24 6.97 13.88
CA ILE A 230 20.75 8.07 14.73
C ILE A 230 21.21 9.41 14.17
N ARG A 231 20.27 10.33 13.93
CA ARG A 231 20.55 11.65 13.34
C ARG A 231 19.77 12.77 14.00
N ASN A 232 20.45 13.81 14.46
CA ASN A 232 19.82 15.06 14.89
C ASN A 232 19.56 15.96 13.69
N GLN A 233 18.28 16.20 13.39
CA GLN A 233 17.86 17.03 12.27
C GLN A 233 18.26 18.50 12.42
N ALA A 234 18.45 19.00 13.65
CA ALA A 234 18.84 20.38 13.91
C ALA A 234 20.23 20.72 13.34
N ARG A 235 21.15 19.75 13.27
CA ARG A 235 22.55 19.95 12.81
C ARG A 235 22.81 19.56 11.36
N VAL A 236 21.81 19.02 10.64
CA VAL A 236 22.00 18.51 9.26
C VAL A 236 22.58 19.59 8.34
N HIS A 237 22.09 20.83 8.44
CA HIS A 237 22.54 21.97 7.65
C HIS A 237 24.06 22.26 7.79
N LEU A 238 24.70 21.87 8.90
CA LEU A 238 26.12 22.13 9.16
C LEU A 238 27.06 21.25 8.31
N TRP A 239 26.61 20.08 7.87
CA TRP A 239 27.45 19.13 7.15
C TRP A 239 26.87 18.68 5.80
N TYR A 240 25.57 18.84 5.57
CA TYR A 240 24.89 18.30 4.38
C TYR A 240 25.44 18.89 3.08
N GLU A 241 25.57 20.22 3.00
CA GLU A 241 26.10 20.89 1.81
C GLU A 241 27.52 20.45 1.49
N LYS A 242 28.38 20.32 2.51
CA LYS A 242 29.76 19.82 2.34
C LYS A 242 29.80 18.38 1.81
N LYS A 243 28.84 17.54 2.20
CA LYS A 243 28.79 16.12 1.82
C LYS A 243 28.12 15.90 0.46
N HIS A 244 27.12 16.70 0.12
CA HIS A 244 26.23 16.47 -1.02
C HIS A 244 26.27 17.57 -2.10
N GLY A 245 26.92 18.71 -1.83
CA GLY A 245 27.06 19.82 -2.76
C GLY A 245 25.76 20.61 -2.99
N VAL A 246 24.74 20.41 -2.16
CA VAL A 246 23.44 21.07 -2.26
C VAL A 246 23.14 21.80 -0.94
N PRO A 247 22.75 23.09 -0.97
CA PRO A 247 22.37 23.82 0.23
C PRO A 247 21.26 23.12 0.99
N CYS A 248 21.39 23.07 2.32
CA CYS A 248 20.38 22.55 3.22
C CYS A 248 20.11 23.64 4.27
N PRO A 249 18.94 24.29 4.24
CA PRO A 249 18.55 25.23 5.28
C PRO A 249 18.51 24.55 6.64
N ALA A 250 18.71 25.33 7.72
CA ALA A 250 18.48 24.83 9.07
C ALA A 250 17.02 24.38 9.21
N HIS A 251 16.82 23.16 9.70
CA HIS A 251 15.48 22.66 10.00
C HIS A 251 14.99 23.27 11.31
N GLU A 252 13.68 23.52 11.40
CA GLU A 252 13.03 24.05 12.61
C GLU A 252 12.41 22.94 13.48
N SER A 253 12.32 21.72 12.95
CA SER A 253 11.80 20.55 13.65
C SER A 253 12.29 19.24 13.02
N VAL A 254 11.97 18.11 13.65
CA VAL A 254 12.22 16.78 13.04
C VAL A 254 11.33 16.57 11.81
N GLU A 255 10.09 17.07 11.83
CA GLU A 255 9.14 17.01 10.72
C GLU A 255 9.67 17.77 9.51
N ALA A 256 10.24 18.98 9.71
CA ALA A 256 10.90 19.74 8.65
C ALA A 256 12.10 18.98 8.07
N GLY A 257 12.84 18.25 8.91
CA GLY A 257 13.90 17.33 8.47
C GLY A 257 13.37 16.21 7.58
N ILE A 258 12.27 15.56 7.98
CA ILE A 258 11.61 14.48 7.21
C ILE A 258 11.08 15.01 5.87
N ASP A 259 10.51 16.23 5.86
CA ASP A 259 10.00 16.88 4.64
C ASP A 259 11.10 17.18 3.60
N SER A 260 12.36 17.24 4.04
CA SER A 260 13.51 17.53 3.18
C SER A 260 14.03 16.32 2.38
N TRP A 261 13.41 15.14 2.50
CA TRP A 261 13.89 13.96 1.80
C TRP A 261 13.52 13.93 0.32
N ILE A 262 14.47 13.47 -0.51
CA ILE A 262 14.44 13.51 -1.97
C ILE A 262 13.30 12.73 -2.64
N SER A 263 12.59 11.87 -1.91
CA SER A 263 11.46 11.12 -2.44
C SER A 263 10.32 11.08 -1.44
N THR A 264 9.09 11.26 -1.94
CA THR A 264 7.88 11.22 -1.12
C THR A 264 7.70 9.90 -0.38
N SER A 265 8.23 8.80 -0.93
CA SER A 265 8.24 7.48 -0.28
C SER A 265 9.19 7.38 0.91
N ALA A 266 10.00 8.40 1.19
CA ALA A 266 10.73 8.50 2.44
C ALA A 266 10.01 9.41 3.45
N ILE A 267 9.08 10.27 3.04
CA ILE A 267 8.44 11.28 3.91
C ILE A 267 7.33 10.63 4.75
N LEU A 268 7.75 9.76 5.67
CA LEU A 268 6.95 9.03 6.64
C LEU A 268 7.78 8.83 7.90
N GLY A 269 7.18 9.10 9.05
CA GLY A 269 7.75 8.83 10.36
C GLY A 269 6.74 8.15 11.27
N VAL A 270 7.21 7.24 12.12
CA VAL A 270 6.42 6.65 13.21
C VAL A 270 7.21 6.73 14.51
N ARG A 271 6.52 6.96 15.61
CA ARG A 271 7.09 6.91 16.96
C ARG A 271 6.10 6.32 17.94
N LEU A 272 6.62 5.82 19.06
CA LEU A 272 5.81 5.41 20.19
C LEU A 272 5.61 6.60 21.13
N GLU A 273 4.38 6.79 21.57
CA GLU A 273 4.02 7.68 22.67
C GLU A 273 4.12 6.94 24.01
N GLU A 274 4.08 7.70 25.12
CA GLU A 274 4.20 7.15 26.48
C GLU A 274 3.12 6.12 26.83
N ASP A 275 1.94 6.24 26.24
CA ASP A 275 0.82 5.29 26.41
C ASP A 275 0.93 4.05 25.51
N GLY A 276 2.00 3.94 24.72
CA GLY A 276 2.25 2.87 23.76
C GLY A 276 1.47 3.01 22.44
N SER A 277 0.74 4.10 22.25
CA SER A 277 0.13 4.43 20.97
C SER A 277 1.18 4.86 19.94
N TRP A 278 0.83 4.77 18.66
CA TRP A 278 1.70 5.18 17.56
C TRP A 278 1.30 6.56 17.07
N SER A 279 2.25 7.48 17.08
CA SER A 279 2.14 8.73 16.33
C SER A 279 2.75 8.55 14.95
N VAL A 280 2.02 8.98 13.92
CA VAL A 280 2.40 8.83 12.51
C VAL A 280 2.51 10.20 11.88
N TYR A 281 3.69 10.54 11.38
CA TYR A 281 3.93 11.72 10.55
C TYR A 281 3.89 11.33 9.07
N ALA A 282 2.81 11.68 8.37
CA ALA A 282 2.59 11.36 6.96
C ALA A 282 2.01 12.58 6.21
N PRO A 283 2.78 13.68 6.03
CA PRO A 283 2.28 14.95 5.49
C PRO A 283 1.82 14.87 4.03
N ARG A 284 2.21 13.79 3.32
CA ARG A 284 1.77 13.50 1.94
C ARG A 284 0.67 12.42 1.87
N GLY A 285 0.13 11.99 3.02
CA GLY A 285 -0.80 10.87 3.12
C GLY A 285 -0.12 9.51 2.91
N LEU A 286 -0.89 8.42 3.05
CA LEU A 286 -0.38 7.04 2.94
C LEU A 286 -0.72 6.38 1.59
N SER A 287 -1.57 7.01 0.77
CA SER A 287 -2.07 6.44 -0.48
C SER A 287 -0.95 6.08 -1.47
N ASP A 288 0.09 6.91 -1.60
CA ASP A 288 1.22 6.60 -2.49
C ASP A 288 2.01 5.37 -2.00
N PHE A 289 2.17 5.21 -0.68
CA PHE A 289 2.88 4.06 -0.11
C PHE A 289 2.17 2.75 -0.41
N PHE A 290 0.84 2.72 -0.24
CA PHE A 290 0.01 1.54 -0.49
C PHE A 290 -0.19 1.24 -1.97
N ASN A 291 -0.28 2.28 -2.82
CA ASN A 291 -0.32 2.11 -4.29
C ASN A 291 1.04 1.84 -4.92
N MET A 292 2.11 1.75 -4.12
CA MET A 292 3.49 1.54 -4.58
C MET A 292 3.94 2.64 -5.57
N VAL A 293 3.56 3.89 -5.31
CA VAL A 293 3.94 5.06 -6.10
C VAL A 293 5.13 5.77 -5.44
N VAL A 294 6.12 6.10 -6.24
CA VAL A 294 7.32 6.83 -5.82
C VAL A 294 7.41 8.12 -6.61
N LYS A 295 7.38 9.26 -5.92
CA LYS A 295 7.49 10.58 -6.53
C LYS A 295 8.77 11.29 -6.08
N PRO A 296 9.36 12.13 -6.94
CA PRO A 296 10.47 12.99 -6.54
C PRO A 296 9.96 14.11 -5.63
N ASN A 297 10.75 14.47 -4.62
CA ASN A 297 10.59 15.74 -3.91
C ASN A 297 11.47 16.79 -4.58
N VAL A 298 10.91 17.52 -5.54
CA VAL A 298 11.68 18.44 -6.40
C VAL A 298 12.25 19.65 -5.66
N ALA A 299 11.76 19.92 -4.45
CA ALA A 299 12.31 20.99 -3.61
C ALA A 299 13.71 20.64 -3.08
N VAL A 300 14.09 19.35 -3.06
CA VAL A 300 15.36 18.90 -2.49
C VAL A 300 16.07 17.87 -3.35
N GLY A 301 17.40 17.97 -3.42
CA GLY A 301 18.26 17.00 -4.10
C GLY A 301 18.28 17.17 -5.61
N THR A 302 18.84 16.17 -6.30
CA THR A 302 19.02 16.21 -7.76
C THR A 302 18.36 15.00 -8.43
N ARG A 303 18.05 15.17 -9.72
CA ARG A 303 17.51 14.13 -10.59
C ARG A 303 18.33 12.84 -10.52
N GLU A 304 19.65 12.95 -10.58
CA GLU A 304 20.58 11.81 -10.63
C GLU A 304 20.51 10.98 -9.35
N VAL A 305 20.42 11.63 -8.18
CA VAL A 305 20.32 10.96 -6.88
C VAL A 305 18.98 10.24 -6.76
N TYR A 306 17.89 10.88 -7.18
CA TYR A 306 16.56 10.27 -7.22
C TYR A 306 16.54 9.05 -8.14
N GLU A 307 16.97 9.19 -9.41
CA GLU A 307 16.98 8.11 -10.39
C GLU A 307 17.87 6.93 -9.97
N LYS A 308 19.00 7.19 -9.29
CA LYS A 308 19.85 6.14 -8.74
C LYS A 308 19.10 5.33 -7.65
N LYS A 309 18.41 6.01 -6.73
CA LYS A 309 17.63 5.35 -5.68
C LYS A 309 16.48 4.54 -6.26
N THR A 310 15.72 5.13 -7.19
CA THR A 310 14.55 4.46 -7.78
C THR A 310 14.94 3.28 -8.66
N ARG A 311 16.09 3.32 -9.36
CA ARG A 311 16.62 2.16 -10.10
C ARG A 311 16.93 0.98 -9.17
N ARG A 312 17.52 1.23 -7.99
CA ARG A 312 17.75 0.19 -6.98
C ARG A 312 16.44 -0.41 -6.51
N TRP A 313 15.48 0.44 -6.14
CA TRP A 313 14.18 -0.01 -5.65
C TRP A 313 13.40 -0.82 -6.69
N LYS A 314 13.37 -0.36 -7.95
CA LYS A 314 12.68 -1.05 -9.05
C LYS A 314 13.24 -2.46 -9.33
N ALA A 315 14.52 -2.69 -9.05
CA ALA A 315 15.13 -4.01 -9.18
C ALA A 315 14.65 -5.02 -8.13
N ILE A 316 14.23 -4.53 -6.95
CA ILE A 316 13.69 -5.36 -5.85
C ILE A 316 12.16 -5.48 -5.95
N TRP A 317 11.49 -4.36 -6.27
CA TRP A 317 10.04 -4.27 -6.41
C TRP A 317 9.66 -3.83 -7.83
N PRO A 318 9.56 -4.77 -8.80
CA PRO A 318 9.26 -4.48 -10.21
C PRO A 318 7.94 -3.74 -10.43
N GLN A 319 6.99 -3.81 -9.50
CA GLN A 319 5.68 -3.18 -9.57
C GLN A 319 5.64 -1.71 -9.11
N LEU A 320 6.74 -1.15 -8.57
CA LEU A 320 6.78 0.26 -8.17
C LEU A 320 6.47 1.19 -9.35
N LYS A 321 5.52 2.10 -9.17
CA LYS A 321 5.19 3.16 -10.15
C LYS A 321 6.07 4.37 -9.84
N ILE A 322 7.17 4.50 -10.57
CA ILE A 322 8.14 5.58 -10.37
C ILE A 322 7.75 6.74 -11.29
N GLU A 323 7.42 7.89 -10.70
CA GLU A 323 7.24 9.12 -11.46
C GLU A 323 8.61 9.69 -11.84
N THR A 324 8.70 10.20 -13.07
CA THR A 324 9.93 10.81 -13.58
C THR A 324 10.19 12.14 -12.90
N TRP A 325 11.47 12.51 -12.81
CA TRP A 325 11.83 13.87 -12.40
C TRP A 325 11.22 14.86 -13.41
N PRO A 326 10.44 15.87 -12.97
CA PRO A 326 9.81 16.79 -13.90
C PRO A 326 10.87 17.58 -14.64
N VAL A 327 10.72 17.66 -15.96
CA VAL A 327 11.55 18.50 -16.82
C VAL A 327 10.99 19.91 -16.75
N THR A 328 11.77 20.85 -16.23
CA THR A 328 11.43 22.27 -16.34
C THR A 328 11.46 22.63 -17.83
N LEU A 329 10.29 22.83 -18.44
CA LEU A 329 10.23 23.47 -19.74
C LEU A 329 10.64 24.93 -19.52
N SER A 330 11.90 25.26 -19.83
CA SER A 330 12.30 26.65 -19.96
C SER A 330 11.44 27.26 -21.06
N GLY A 331 10.64 28.27 -20.70
CA GLY A 331 9.74 28.97 -21.61
C GLY A 331 10.52 29.75 -22.66
N GLU A 332 10.93 29.08 -23.73
CA GLU A 332 11.28 29.69 -25.01
C GLU A 332 10.70 28.81 -26.11
N ALA A 333 9.61 29.29 -26.71
CA ALA A 333 9.07 28.99 -28.06
C ALA A 333 7.53 28.93 -28.06
N PHE A 334 6.90 30.08 -27.85
CA PHE A 334 5.69 30.44 -28.59
C PHE A 334 5.83 31.93 -28.93
N GLU A 335 6.59 32.21 -30.00
CA GLU A 335 6.41 33.42 -30.82
C GLU A 335 5.54 33.07 -32.02
#